data_AF-A0A1I7XB63-F1
#
_entry.id   AF-A0A1I7XB63-F1
#
_cell.length_a   1.000
_cell.length_b   1.000
_cell.length_c   1.000
_cell.angle_alpha   90.00
_cell.angle_beta   90.00
_cell.angle_gamma   90.00
#
_symmetry.space_group_name_H-M   'P 1'
#
loop_
_entity.id
_entity.type
_entity.pdbx_description
1 polymer ?
#
loop_
_entity_poly.entity_id
_entity_poly.type
_entity_poly.pdbx_seq_one_letter_code
_entity_poly.pdbx_strand_id
1 'polypeptide(L)'
;MSNPIRDGYQEFDNRPDIGEHVRDNYEVNFFQYLSNFFFHNNSLISFSKATWMLLLLVPVLSLCSIRRLTILAPFAMGANVVYIFAVVIVLLFFLSDLRPVSSLPWLGQLYDLPLFFGTVMFAFEGVAVIMPIENRMQSPHSFIAWNGVLNSSCLVVLAIFSVTGFYGYLALGDEVKDTATLNLPNTP
;
A
#
# COMPACT_ATOMS: atom_id res chain seq x y z
N MET A 1 23.71 13.84 50.99
CA MET A 1 23.18 14.90 50.10
C MET A 1 22.76 14.23 48.81
N SER A 2 21.47 13.85 48.70
CA SER A 2 20.91 13.37 47.43
C SER A 2 20.90 14.54 46.45
N ASN A 3 21.22 14.25 45.20
CA ASN A 3 21.28 15.26 44.15
C ASN A 3 19.84 15.43 43.61
N PRO A 4 19.13 16.53 43.93
CA PRO A 4 17.70 16.70 43.62
C PRO A 4 17.42 16.70 42.12
N ILE A 5 18.47 16.85 41.30
CA ILE A 5 18.39 16.76 39.84
C ILE A 5 18.28 15.29 39.37
N ARG A 6 18.93 14.32 40.04
CA ARG A 6 18.86 12.89 39.66
C ARG A 6 17.51 12.26 40.01
N ASP A 7 16.89 12.71 41.09
CA ASP A 7 15.62 12.16 41.57
C ASP A 7 14.46 12.56 40.62
N GLY A 8 14.52 13.75 40.00
CA GLY A 8 13.52 14.20 39.02
C GLY A 8 13.54 13.47 37.67
N TYR A 9 14.69 12.90 37.26
CA TYR A 9 14.76 12.08 36.04
C TYR A 9 14.19 10.68 36.24
N GLN A 10 14.29 10.11 37.44
CA GLN A 10 13.71 8.79 37.73
C GLN A 10 12.18 8.82 37.83
N GLU A 11 11.59 9.98 38.13
CA GLU A 11 10.14 10.15 38.23
C GLU A 11 9.46 10.39 36.87
N PHE A 12 10.22 10.81 35.85
CA PHE A 12 9.75 10.96 34.47
C PHE A 12 9.76 9.63 33.70
N ASP A 13 10.74 8.76 33.98
CA ASP A 13 10.95 7.45 33.34
C ASP A 13 10.01 6.35 33.86
N ASN A 14 9.36 6.59 35.02
CA ASN A 14 8.49 5.63 35.70
C ASN A 14 6.99 5.92 35.48
N ARG A 15 6.63 6.81 34.55
CA ARG A 15 5.23 7.01 34.16
C ARG A 15 4.86 5.91 33.15
N PRO A 16 3.74 5.19 33.34
CA PRO A 16 3.25 4.30 32.31
C PRO A 16 3.07 5.09 31.01
N ASP A 17 3.44 4.52 29.86
CA ASP A 17 3.30 5.12 28.53
C ASP A 17 1.83 5.36 28.16
N ILE A 18 1.22 6.37 28.79
CA ILE A 18 -0.16 6.81 28.53
C ILE A 18 -0.30 7.33 27.09
N GLY A 19 0.82 7.73 26.47
CA GLY A 19 0.87 8.26 25.12
C GLY A 19 0.40 7.26 24.08
N GLU A 20 0.87 6.02 24.12
CA GLU A 20 0.61 4.99 23.10
C GLU A 20 -0.84 4.50 23.16
N HIS A 21 -1.35 4.22 24.37
CA HIS A 21 -2.76 3.90 24.59
C HIS A 21 -3.72 5.04 24.23
N VAL A 22 -3.29 6.30 24.36
CA VAL A 22 -4.07 7.46 23.91
C VAL A 22 -3.99 7.61 22.38
N ARG A 23 -2.89 7.17 21.73
CA ARG A 23 -2.78 7.12 20.26
C ARG A 23 -3.74 6.20 19.59
N ASP A 24 -3.78 4.97 20.06
CA ASP A 24 -4.68 3.99 19.48
C ASP A 24 -6.14 4.43 19.68
N ASN A 25 -6.44 5.05 20.83
CA ASN A 25 -7.76 5.61 21.07
C ASN A 25 -8.10 6.77 20.15
N TYR A 26 -7.19 7.71 19.87
CA TYR A 26 -7.52 8.82 18.96
C TYR A 26 -7.60 8.38 17.50
N GLU A 27 -6.82 7.39 17.04
CA GLU A 27 -6.88 6.91 15.66
C GLU A 27 -8.15 6.09 15.42
N VAL A 28 -8.49 5.21 16.35
CA VAL A 28 -9.75 4.46 16.34
C VAL A 28 -10.94 5.43 16.41
N ASN A 29 -10.87 6.47 17.25
CA ASN A 29 -11.93 7.48 17.32
C ASN A 29 -11.99 8.37 16.07
N PHE A 30 -10.86 8.68 15.42
CA PHE A 30 -10.81 9.50 14.21
C PHE A 30 -11.35 8.75 12.98
N PHE A 31 -10.96 7.49 12.78
CA PHE A 31 -11.55 6.66 11.71
C PHE A 31 -13.04 6.44 11.94
N GLN A 32 -13.46 6.23 13.19
CA GLN A 32 -14.87 6.18 13.55
C GLN A 32 -15.57 7.52 13.22
N TYR A 33 -14.93 8.65 13.53
CA TYR A 33 -15.43 10.00 13.26
C TYR A 33 -15.55 10.29 11.77
N LEU A 34 -14.56 9.88 10.98
CA LEU A 34 -14.51 10.10 9.54
C LEU A 34 -15.53 9.20 8.84
N SER A 35 -15.70 7.96 9.32
CA SER A 35 -16.80 7.09 8.88
C SER A 35 -18.17 7.72 9.22
N ASN A 36 -18.35 8.24 10.43
CA ASN A 36 -19.59 8.92 10.81
C ASN A 36 -19.78 10.24 10.04
N PHE A 37 -18.72 10.97 9.73
CA PHE A 37 -18.80 12.23 8.98
C PHE A 37 -19.13 11.99 7.50
N PHE A 38 -18.53 10.98 6.88
CA PHE A 38 -18.75 10.64 5.48
C PHE A 38 -20.09 9.93 5.25
N PHE A 39 -20.47 9.00 6.14
CA PHE A 39 -21.70 8.19 6.00
C PHE A 39 -22.94 8.78 6.69
N HIS A 40 -22.80 9.71 7.63
CA HIS A 40 -23.92 10.28 8.40
C HIS A 40 -24.11 11.79 8.18
N ASN A 41 -23.05 12.58 7.98
CA ASN A 41 -23.15 14.04 7.86
C ASN A 41 -23.20 14.59 6.41
N ASN A 42 -22.73 13.84 5.41
CA ASN A 42 -22.64 14.34 4.02
C ASN A 42 -23.67 13.73 3.05
N SER A 43 -24.46 12.74 3.48
CA SER A 43 -25.57 12.22 2.70
C SER A 43 -26.89 12.62 3.35
N LEU A 44 -27.72 13.41 2.66
CA LEU A 44 -29.12 13.71 3.06
C LEU A 44 -30.01 12.44 3.18
N ILE A 45 -29.43 11.25 3.03
CA ILE A 45 -30.06 9.93 3.02
C ILE A 45 -29.16 8.99 3.84
N SER A 46 -29.67 8.47 4.96
CA SER A 46 -28.98 7.53 5.85
C SER A 46 -29.02 6.12 5.25
N PHE A 47 -27.93 5.68 4.62
CA PHE A 47 -27.78 4.31 4.12
C PHE A 47 -26.67 3.57 4.87
N SER A 48 -26.87 2.26 5.08
CA SER A 48 -25.87 1.39 5.68
C SER A 48 -24.62 1.31 4.80
N LYS A 49 -23.44 1.09 5.39
CA LYS A 49 -22.16 0.87 4.67
C LYS A 49 -22.30 -0.23 3.60
N ALA A 50 -23.10 -1.25 3.89
CA ALA A 50 -23.44 -2.33 2.95
C ALA A 50 -24.13 -1.82 1.67
N THR A 51 -24.99 -0.81 1.79
CA THR A 51 -25.69 -0.21 0.65
C THR A 51 -24.74 0.57 -0.25
N TRP A 52 -23.76 1.27 0.32
CA TRP A 52 -22.70 1.94 -0.45
C TRP A 52 -21.81 0.94 -1.19
N MET A 53 -21.41 -0.16 -0.53
CA MET A 53 -20.67 -1.24 -1.18
C MET A 53 -21.47 -1.89 -2.32
N LEU A 54 -22.77 -2.12 -2.13
CA LEU A 54 -23.67 -2.63 -3.18
C LEU A 54 -23.85 -1.64 -4.34
N LEU A 55 -23.93 -0.34 -4.04
CA LEU A 55 -24.08 0.69 -5.08
C LEU A 55 -22.82 0.82 -5.91
N LEU A 56 -21.63 0.66 -5.31
CA LEU A 56 -20.34 0.58 -6.03
C LEU A 56 -20.15 -0.74 -6.76
N LEU A 57 -20.75 -1.84 -6.28
CA LEU A 57 -20.69 -3.13 -6.95
C LEU A 57 -21.29 -3.06 -8.37
N VAL A 58 -22.39 -2.33 -8.57
CA VAL A 58 -23.07 -2.20 -9.87
C VAL A 58 -22.16 -1.64 -10.97
N PRO A 59 -21.52 -0.46 -10.83
CA PRO A 59 -20.59 0.05 -11.83
C PRO A 59 -19.32 -0.82 -11.95
N VAL A 60 -18.81 -1.41 -10.86
CA VAL A 60 -17.64 -2.30 -10.91
C VAL A 60 -17.96 -3.55 -11.75
N LEU A 61 -19.09 -4.20 -11.52
CA LEU A 61 -19.54 -5.33 -12.33
C LEU A 61 -19.79 -4.94 -13.79
N SER A 62 -20.30 -3.73 -14.03
CA SER A 62 -20.48 -3.19 -15.38
C SER A 62 -19.14 -3.04 -16.11
N LEU A 63 -18.12 -2.50 -15.44
CA LEU A 63 -16.75 -2.41 -15.96
C LEU A 63 -16.12 -3.79 -16.18
N CYS A 64 -16.30 -4.73 -15.26
CA CYS A 64 -15.83 -6.11 -15.40
C CYS A 64 -16.50 -6.88 -16.56
N SER A 65 -17.71 -6.45 -16.96
CA SER A 65 -18.46 -7.06 -18.07
C SER A 65 -17.96 -6.62 -19.46
N ILE A 66 -16.97 -5.71 -19.53
CA ILE A 66 -16.40 -5.26 -20.81
C ILE A 66 -15.64 -6.40 -21.48
N ARG A 67 -16.27 -7.02 -22.48
CA ARG A 67 -15.71 -8.17 -23.23
C ARG A 67 -14.59 -7.79 -24.22
N ARG A 68 -14.42 -6.50 -24.53
CA ARG A 68 -13.44 -6.00 -25.51
C ARG A 68 -12.28 -5.29 -24.81
N LEU A 69 -11.34 -6.08 -24.28
CA LEU A 69 -10.10 -5.58 -23.65
C LEU A 69 -9.25 -4.68 -24.58
N THR A 70 -9.37 -4.83 -25.90
CA THR A 70 -8.65 -4.02 -26.89
C THR A 70 -8.99 -2.53 -26.81
N ILE A 71 -10.20 -2.15 -26.38
CA ILE A 71 -10.61 -0.75 -26.22
C ILE A 71 -9.97 -0.13 -24.97
N LEU A 72 -9.76 -0.95 -23.93
CA LEU A 72 -9.15 -0.52 -22.67
C LEU A 72 -7.63 -0.48 -22.74
N ALA A 73 -7.02 -1.26 -23.64
CA ALA A 73 -5.56 -1.33 -23.79
C ALA A 73 -4.84 0.04 -23.92
N PRO A 74 -5.24 0.98 -24.80
CA PRO A 74 -4.57 2.29 -24.89
C PRO A 74 -4.77 3.16 -23.64
N PHE A 75 -5.95 3.08 -23.02
CA PHE A 75 -6.22 3.78 -21.76
C PHE A 75 -5.36 3.23 -20.62
N ALA A 76 -5.26 1.90 -20.50
CA ALA A 76 -4.41 1.23 -19.53
C ALA A 76 -2.93 1.56 -19.77
N MET A 77 -2.48 1.66 -21.02
CA MET A 77 -1.11 2.08 -21.33
C MET A 77 -0.83 3.50 -20.82
N GLY A 78 -1.75 4.45 -21.03
CA GLY A 78 -1.64 5.80 -20.48
C GLY A 78 -1.62 5.82 -18.95
N ALA A 79 -2.51 5.07 -18.31
CA ALA A 79 -2.56 4.94 -16.86
C ALA A 79 -1.26 4.34 -16.29
N ASN A 80 -0.70 3.32 -16.94
CA ASN A 80 0.58 2.70 -16.55
C ASN A 80 1.75 3.68 -16.65
N VAL A 81 1.77 4.56 -17.65
CA VAL A 81 2.80 5.62 -17.74
C VAL A 81 2.71 6.56 -16.55
N VAL A 82 1.51 7.06 -16.23
CA VAL A 82 1.30 7.91 -15.04
C VAL A 82 1.68 7.18 -13.75
N TYR A 83 1.35 5.89 -13.65
CA TYR A 83 1.72 5.06 -12.51
C TYR A 83 3.24 4.94 -12.35
N ILE A 84 3.99 4.69 -13.44
CA ILE A 84 5.45 4.67 -13.41
C ILE A 84 6.00 6.01 -12.93
N PHE A 85 5.48 7.14 -13.42
CA PHE A 85 5.87 8.47 -12.93
C PHE A 85 5.63 8.63 -11.43
N ALA A 86 4.47 8.18 -10.93
CA ALA A 86 4.16 8.24 -9.51
C ALA A 86 5.15 7.41 -8.68
N VAL A 87 5.47 6.18 -9.12
CA VAL A 87 6.47 5.32 -8.46
C VAL A 87 7.84 5.98 -8.44
N VAL A 88 8.26 6.60 -9.55
CA VAL A 88 9.53 7.34 -9.63
C VAL A 88 9.57 8.50 -8.64
N ILE A 89 8.50 9.30 -8.55
CA ILE A 89 8.42 10.41 -7.59
C ILE A 89 8.55 9.89 -6.16
N VAL A 90 7.79 8.86 -5.80
CA VAL A 90 7.85 8.25 -4.46
C VAL A 90 9.26 7.71 -4.15
N LEU A 91 9.90 7.05 -5.11
CA LEU A 91 11.28 6.58 -4.96
C LEU A 91 12.26 7.73 -4.74
N LEU A 92 12.11 8.86 -5.44
CA LEU A 92 12.96 10.04 -5.22
C LEU A 92 12.80 10.61 -3.81
N PHE A 93 11.58 10.61 -3.25
CA PHE A 93 11.35 10.98 -1.87
C PHE A 93 12.04 10.01 -0.90
N PHE A 94 11.90 8.71 -1.09
CA PHE A 94 12.55 7.71 -0.24
C PHE A 94 14.08 7.77 -0.30
N LEU A 95 14.65 8.05 -1.47
CA LEU A 95 16.10 8.22 -1.62
C LEU A 95 16.63 9.50 -0.97
N SER A 96 15.78 10.49 -0.75
CA SER A 96 16.17 11.75 -0.11
C SER A 96 16.23 11.67 1.42
N ASP A 97 15.47 10.74 2.02
CA ASP A 97 15.36 10.56 3.47
C ASP A 97 15.71 9.11 3.88
N LEU A 98 16.93 8.69 3.56
CA LEU A 98 17.41 7.34 3.84
C LEU A 98 17.92 7.24 5.29
N ARG A 99 17.32 6.37 6.09
CA ARG A 99 17.88 5.99 7.40
C ARG A 99 19.04 5.03 7.22
N PRO A 100 20.07 5.08 8.08
CA PRO A 100 21.20 4.15 8.00
C PRO A 100 20.73 2.71 8.20
N VAL A 101 21.20 1.80 7.35
CA VAL A 101 20.81 0.36 7.35
C VAL A 101 21.07 -0.30 8.72
N SER A 102 22.02 0.23 9.50
CA SER A 102 22.35 -0.27 10.84
C SER A 102 21.29 0.01 11.90
N SER A 103 20.35 0.93 11.68
CA SER A 103 19.31 1.27 12.65
C SER A 103 18.01 0.46 12.47
N LEU A 104 17.90 -0.36 11.42
CA LEU A 104 16.70 -1.15 11.13
C LEU A 104 16.96 -2.65 11.35
N PRO A 105 15.96 -3.40 11.86
CA PRO A 105 16.08 -4.85 11.96
C PRO A 105 16.17 -5.48 10.57
N TRP A 106 17.11 -6.40 10.42
CA TRP A 106 17.35 -7.10 9.13
C TRP A 106 16.23 -8.08 8.76
N LEU A 107 15.50 -8.56 9.76
CA LEU A 107 14.41 -9.51 9.62
C LEU A 107 13.23 -9.06 10.48
N GLY A 108 12.05 -9.05 9.87
CA GLY A 108 10.79 -8.87 10.59
C GLY A 108 10.49 -10.04 11.52
N GLN A 109 9.49 -9.87 12.38
CA GLN A 109 9.12 -10.87 13.36
C GLN A 109 8.41 -12.06 12.69
N LEU A 110 8.62 -13.27 13.22
CA LEU A 110 8.14 -14.51 12.59
C LEU A 110 6.59 -14.56 12.47
N TYR A 111 5.88 -13.84 13.34
CA TYR A 111 4.42 -13.78 13.31
C TYR A 111 3.85 -12.86 12.23
N ASP A 112 4.64 -11.93 11.68
CA ASP A 112 4.23 -11.03 10.60
C ASP A 112 4.38 -11.69 9.21
N LEU A 113 5.08 -12.82 9.16
CA LEU A 113 5.36 -13.55 7.92
C LEU A 113 4.10 -14.00 7.16
N PRO A 114 3.01 -14.49 7.82
CA PRO A 114 1.75 -14.79 7.14
C PRO A 114 1.08 -13.56 6.53
N LEU A 115 1.14 -12.40 7.21
CA LEU A 115 0.57 -11.16 6.69
C LEU A 115 1.34 -10.69 5.46
N PHE A 116 2.67 -10.65 5.56
CA PHE A 116 3.56 -10.33 4.43
C PHE A 116 3.32 -11.27 3.24
N PHE A 117 3.30 -12.57 3.48
CA PHE A 117 3.05 -13.56 2.44
C PHE A 117 1.67 -13.37 1.80
N GLY A 118 0.63 -13.10 2.61
CA GLY A 118 -0.71 -12.78 2.12
C GLY A 118 -0.74 -11.57 1.20
N THR A 119 -0.06 -10.48 1.58
CA THR A 119 0.04 -9.26 0.76
C THR A 119 0.78 -9.50 -0.55
N VAL A 120 1.89 -10.24 -0.51
CA VAL A 120 2.66 -10.61 -1.71
C VAL A 120 1.83 -11.48 -2.64
N MET A 121 1.15 -12.50 -2.11
CA MET A 121 0.28 -13.38 -2.91
C MET A 121 -0.92 -12.63 -3.51
N PHE A 122 -1.52 -11.71 -2.75
CA PHE A 122 -2.58 -10.83 -3.23
C PHE A 122 -2.09 -9.95 -4.40
N ALA A 123 -0.86 -9.44 -4.34
CA ALA A 123 -0.29 -8.67 -5.44
C ALA A 123 -0.09 -9.49 -6.73
N PHE A 124 0.00 -10.83 -6.65
CA PHE A 124 0.13 -11.74 -7.80
C PHE A 124 -1.21 -12.25 -8.37
N GLU A 125 -2.36 -11.72 -7.93
CA GLU A 125 -3.70 -12.14 -8.39
C GLU A 125 -3.92 -12.01 -9.92
N GLY A 126 -3.01 -11.34 -10.64
CA GLY A 126 -3.01 -11.22 -12.10
C GLY A 126 -2.90 -12.55 -12.87
N VAL A 127 -2.64 -13.69 -12.22
CA VAL A 127 -2.59 -14.99 -12.90
C VAL A 127 -3.91 -15.34 -13.60
N ALA A 128 -5.06 -14.90 -13.07
CA ALA A 128 -6.38 -15.18 -13.63
C ALA A 128 -6.61 -14.53 -15.01
N VAL A 129 -5.86 -13.45 -15.32
CA VAL A 129 -5.99 -12.74 -16.60
C VAL A 129 -5.05 -13.26 -17.68
N ILE A 130 -4.16 -14.21 -17.36
CA ILE A 130 -3.18 -14.75 -18.30
C ILE A 130 -3.84 -15.42 -19.51
N MET A 131 -4.78 -16.35 -19.30
CA MET A 131 -5.40 -17.08 -20.42
C MET A 131 -6.17 -16.18 -21.39
N PRO A 132 -7.00 -15.21 -20.93
CA PRO A 132 -7.62 -14.24 -21.82
C PRO A 132 -6.62 -13.38 -22.61
N ILE A 133 -5.49 -13.01 -22.00
CA ILE A 133 -4.44 -12.21 -22.65
C ILE A 133 -3.73 -13.04 -23.72
N GLU A 134 -3.35 -14.27 -23.39
CA GLU A 134 -2.70 -15.21 -24.31
C GLU A 134 -3.56 -15.43 -25.57
N ASN A 135 -4.86 -15.64 -25.41
CA ASN A 135 -5.81 -15.82 -26.52
C ASN A 135 -5.99 -14.56 -27.41
N ARG A 136 -5.55 -13.39 -26.93
CA ARG A 136 -5.62 -12.12 -27.67
C ARG A 136 -4.30 -11.70 -28.30
N MET A 137 -3.23 -12.47 -28.10
CA MET A 137 -1.93 -12.21 -28.72
C MET A 137 -1.88 -12.70 -30.17
N GLN A 138 -1.07 -12.03 -30.99
CA GLN A 138 -0.80 -12.46 -32.37
C GLN A 138 -0.09 -13.82 -32.41
N SER A 139 0.77 -14.10 -31.43
CA SER A 139 1.54 -15.34 -31.30
C SER A 139 1.46 -15.90 -29.86
N PRO A 140 0.43 -16.72 -29.54
CA PRO A 140 0.20 -17.24 -28.19
C PRO A 140 1.39 -18.05 -27.65
N HIS A 141 2.02 -18.88 -28.49
CA HIS A 141 3.18 -19.71 -28.09
C HIS A 141 4.41 -18.90 -27.64
N SER A 142 4.52 -17.65 -28.08
CA SER A 142 5.61 -16.74 -27.67
C SER A 142 5.31 -16.02 -26.35
N PHE A 143 4.09 -16.13 -25.80
CA PHE A 143 3.73 -15.51 -24.54
C PHE A 143 4.42 -16.18 -23.34
N ILE A 144 4.43 -17.52 -23.31
CA ILE A 144 4.98 -18.37 -22.24
C ILE A 144 6.42 -18.83 -22.54
N ALA A 145 6.98 -18.46 -23.70
CA ALA A 145 8.38 -18.77 -24.02
C ALA A 145 9.33 -18.25 -22.93
N TRP A 146 10.53 -18.81 -22.83
CA TRP A 146 11.54 -18.41 -21.82
C TRP A 146 11.86 -16.91 -21.84
N ASN A 147 11.95 -16.31 -23.04
CA ASN A 147 12.07 -14.86 -23.27
C ASN A 147 10.72 -14.23 -23.66
N GLY A 148 9.63 -14.89 -23.32
CA GLY A 148 8.28 -14.46 -23.65
C GLY A 148 7.88 -13.21 -22.89
N VAL A 149 6.77 -12.62 -23.32
CA VAL A 149 6.22 -11.40 -22.74
C VAL A 149 5.90 -11.59 -21.26
N LEU A 150 5.37 -12.76 -20.88
CA LEU A 150 5.05 -13.08 -19.49
C LEU A 150 6.28 -13.04 -18.58
N ASN A 151 7.33 -13.80 -18.89
CA ASN A 151 8.52 -13.87 -18.04
C ASN A 151 9.23 -12.50 -17.95
N SER A 152 9.35 -11.80 -19.09
CA SER A 152 10.00 -10.49 -19.15
C SER A 152 9.23 -9.44 -18.34
N SER A 153 7.90 -9.40 -18.46
CA SER A 153 7.06 -8.47 -17.69
C SER A 153 7.06 -8.77 -16.20
N CYS A 154 6.95 -10.04 -15.80
CA CYS A 154 7.06 -10.45 -14.40
C CYS A 154 8.40 -10.02 -13.79
N LEU A 155 9.52 -10.20 -14.51
CA LEU A 155 10.84 -9.79 -14.05
C LEU A 155 10.92 -8.26 -13.84
N VAL A 156 10.39 -7.47 -14.77
CA VAL A 156 10.38 -5.99 -14.65
C VAL A 156 9.55 -5.55 -13.45
N VAL A 157 8.35 -6.11 -13.27
CA VAL A 157 7.48 -5.76 -12.12
C VAL A 157 8.13 -6.17 -10.81
N LEU A 158 8.69 -7.39 -10.74
CA LEU A 158 9.43 -7.86 -9.56
C LEU A 158 10.60 -6.94 -9.21
N ALA A 159 11.35 -6.47 -10.21
CA ALA A 159 12.46 -5.54 -9.99
C ALA A 159 11.96 -4.21 -9.41
N ILE A 160 10.89 -3.63 -9.97
CA ILE A 160 10.29 -2.38 -9.47
C ILE A 160 9.77 -2.56 -8.04
N PHE A 161 9.07 -3.65 -7.76
CA PHE A 161 8.53 -3.95 -6.42
C PHE A 161 9.66 -4.16 -5.41
N SER A 162 10.72 -4.88 -5.78
CA SER A 162 11.86 -5.14 -4.89
C SER A 162 12.60 -3.85 -4.56
N VAL A 163 12.86 -3.00 -5.56
CA VAL A 163 13.52 -1.70 -5.38
C VAL A 163 12.66 -0.77 -4.50
N THR A 164 11.37 -0.67 -4.82
CA THR A 164 10.43 0.21 -4.09
C THR A 164 10.19 -0.27 -2.66
N GLY A 165 10.06 -1.58 -2.45
CA GLY A 165 9.93 -2.16 -1.11
C GLY A 165 11.20 -1.98 -0.28
N PHE A 166 12.37 -2.17 -0.89
CA PHE A 166 13.65 -1.99 -0.19
C PHE A 166 13.88 -0.54 0.24
N TYR A 167 13.77 0.42 -0.68
CA TYR A 167 13.96 1.83 -0.34
C TYR A 167 12.82 2.40 0.52
N GLY A 168 11.59 1.91 0.34
CA GLY A 168 10.47 2.25 1.21
C GLY A 168 10.70 1.80 2.64
N TYR A 169 11.24 0.59 2.84
CA TYR A 169 11.61 0.11 4.16
C TYR A 169 12.72 0.96 4.79
N LEU A 170 13.76 1.31 4.04
CA LEU A 170 14.85 2.16 4.54
C LEU A 170 14.42 3.59 4.91
N ALA A 171 13.46 4.16 4.19
CA ALA A 171 12.98 5.52 4.48
C ALA A 171 12.01 5.54 5.67
N LEU A 172 11.08 4.58 5.73
CA LEU A 172 9.96 4.58 6.68
C LEU A 172 10.25 3.82 7.98
N GLY A 173 11.06 2.76 7.93
CA GLY A 173 11.30 1.89 9.06
C GLY A 173 10.02 1.23 9.59
N ASP A 174 9.98 1.02 10.91
CA ASP A 174 8.87 0.32 11.59
C ASP A 174 7.65 1.25 11.86
N GLU A 175 7.78 2.57 11.65
CA GLU A 175 6.70 3.56 11.85
C GLU A 175 5.89 3.81 10.56
N VAL A 176 5.72 2.78 9.71
CA VAL A 176 4.96 2.90 8.48
C VAL A 176 3.45 2.95 8.76
N LYS A 177 2.80 4.05 8.43
CA LYS A 177 1.33 4.13 8.38
C LYS A 177 0.73 3.16 7.36
N ASP A 178 -0.59 2.91 7.45
CA ASP A 178 -1.39 2.02 6.59
C ASP A 178 -1.06 2.03 5.09
N THR A 179 -0.64 3.18 4.56
CA THR A 179 -0.11 3.27 3.20
C THR A 179 1.22 4.02 3.20
N ALA A 180 2.16 3.55 2.39
CA ALA A 180 3.47 4.18 2.23
C ALA A 180 3.35 5.66 1.83
N THR A 181 2.36 6.01 1.01
CA THR A 181 2.09 7.39 0.56
C THR A 181 1.66 8.33 1.67
N LEU A 182 1.04 7.83 2.74
CA LEU A 182 0.59 8.67 3.87
C LEU A 182 1.75 9.17 4.75
N ASN A 183 2.92 8.57 4.59
CA ASN A 183 4.13 8.98 5.28
C ASN A 183 4.92 10.05 4.52
N LEU A 184 4.54 10.40 3.30
CA LEU A 184 5.17 11.51 2.57
C LEU A 184 4.80 12.85 3.24
N PRO A 185 5.73 13.84 3.22
CA PRO A 185 5.47 15.16 3.77
C PRO A 185 4.26 15.81 3.09
N ASN A 186 3.30 16.28 3.88
CA ASN A 186 2.04 16.87 3.40
C ASN A 186 2.12 18.40 3.24
N THR A 187 3.32 18.98 3.32
CA THR A 187 3.54 20.43 3.22
C THR A 187 4.36 20.78 1.98
N PRO A 188 3.97 21.86 1.25
CA PRO A 188 4.65 22.30 0.03
C PRO A 188 6.08 22.78 0.26
#